data_AF-A0A920QZS3-F1
#
_entry.id   AF-A0A920QZS3-F1
#
_cell.length_a   1.000
_cell.length_b   1.000
_cell.length_c   1.000
_cell.angle_alpha   90.00
_cell.angle_beta   90.00
_cell.angle_gamma   90.00
#
_symmetry.space_group_name_H-M   'P 1'
#
loop_
_entity.id
_entity.type
_entity.pdbx_description
1 polymer ?
#
loop_
_entity_poly.entity_id
_entity_poly.type
_entity_poly.pdbx_seq_one_letter_code
_entity_poly.pdbx_strand_id
1 'polypeptide(L)'
;MNSSDVKLIEHLLRRASFGFTRDEADRYVSMGYQAAVDFLIDSEDDSWVGEFMVRRFDHEASGMINYPGSARIWLYRMITTNSPLREKMTLFWHQLFATGDDKVINGRVLHEQIQMFRTILGGKLDRLLLSLQRTQL
;
A
#
# COMPACT_ATOMS: atom_id res chain seq x y z
N MET A 1 18.88 -24.91 -3.25
CA MET A 1 18.46 -23.66 -3.91
C MET A 1 19.70 -22.92 -4.39
N ASN A 2 19.66 -22.33 -5.59
CA ASN A 2 20.78 -21.58 -6.13
C ASN A 2 20.91 -20.23 -5.39
N SER A 3 22.11 -19.88 -4.93
CA SER A 3 22.35 -18.65 -4.16
C SER A 3 22.05 -17.37 -4.97
N SER A 4 22.11 -17.42 -6.31
CA SER A 4 21.75 -16.28 -7.16
C SER A 4 20.25 -15.96 -7.09
N ASP A 5 19.41 -16.99 -7.07
CA ASP A 5 17.95 -16.83 -7.17
C ASP A 5 17.39 -16.23 -5.88
N VAL A 6 17.98 -16.63 -4.74
CA VAL A 6 17.72 -16.00 -3.43
C VAL A 6 18.03 -14.51 -3.47
N LYS A 7 19.21 -14.12 -3.98
CA LYS A 7 19.61 -12.71 -4.07
C LYS A 7 18.69 -11.90 -4.99
N LEU A 8 18.24 -12.48 -6.10
CA LEU A 8 17.30 -11.83 -7.03
C LEU A 8 15.94 -11.60 -6.39
N ILE A 9 15.38 -12.60 -5.72
CA ILE A 9 14.10 -12.46 -5.00
C ILE A 9 14.22 -11.44 -3.88
N GLU A 10 15.27 -11.49 -3.06
CA GLU A 10 15.47 -10.50 -2.02
C GLU A 10 15.59 -9.09 -2.62
N HIS A 11 16.29 -8.92 -3.74
CA HIS A 11 16.38 -7.64 -4.44
C HIS A 11 15.00 -7.17 -4.91
N LEU A 12 14.22 -8.06 -5.54
CA LEU A 12 12.85 -7.79 -5.95
C LEU A 12 12.01 -7.30 -4.76
N LEU A 13 12.04 -8.01 -3.63
CA LEU A 13 11.26 -7.63 -2.45
C LEU A 13 11.70 -6.29 -1.86
N ARG A 14 13.01 -5.97 -1.78
CA ARG A 14 13.48 -4.63 -1.38
C ARG A 14 12.87 -3.52 -2.26
N ARG A 15 12.62 -3.81 -3.54
CA ARG A 15 12.05 -2.85 -4.51
C ARG A 15 10.52 -2.86 -4.54
N ALA A 16 9.87 -3.99 -4.31
CA ALA A 16 8.43 -4.16 -4.44
C ALA A 16 7.65 -4.10 -3.11
N SER A 17 8.32 -4.24 -1.96
CA SER A 17 7.68 -4.20 -0.63
C SER A 17 8.28 -3.15 0.30
N PHE A 18 7.75 -3.06 1.53
CA PHE A 18 8.28 -2.21 2.61
C PHE A 18 9.32 -2.93 3.48
N GLY A 19 9.79 -4.09 3.03
CA GLY A 19 10.58 -5.02 3.82
C GLY A 19 10.03 -6.44 3.68
N PHE A 20 10.76 -7.39 4.23
CA PHE A 20 10.35 -8.79 4.26
C PHE A 20 11.05 -9.50 5.41
N THR A 21 10.39 -10.49 5.96
CA THR A 21 10.94 -11.49 6.87
C THR A 21 11.66 -12.58 6.08
N ARG A 22 12.48 -13.38 6.77
CA ARG A 22 13.15 -14.52 6.14
C ARG A 22 12.16 -15.52 5.58
N ASP A 23 11.08 -15.80 6.32
CA ASP A 23 10.03 -16.74 5.91
C ASP A 23 9.28 -16.24 4.67
N GLU A 24 9.02 -14.92 4.57
CA GLU A 24 8.52 -14.31 3.34
C GLU A 24 9.46 -14.51 2.17
N ALA A 25 10.75 -14.21 2.32
CA ALA A 25 11.72 -14.41 1.24
C ALA A 25 11.75 -15.87 0.78
N ASP A 26 11.81 -16.82 1.71
CA ASP A 26 11.86 -18.24 1.38
C ASP A 26 10.59 -18.71 0.65
N ARG A 27 9.40 -18.17 1.00
CA ARG A 27 8.17 -18.39 0.24
C ARG A 27 8.30 -17.92 -1.22
N TYR A 28 8.76 -16.70 -1.45
CA TYR A 28 8.92 -16.18 -2.82
C TYR A 28 10.00 -16.94 -3.61
N VAL A 29 11.09 -17.36 -2.97
CA VAL A 29 12.11 -18.17 -3.64
C VAL A 29 11.54 -19.54 -4.03
N SER A 30 10.68 -20.13 -3.19
CA SER A 30 10.03 -21.41 -3.52
C SER A 30 9.09 -21.34 -4.74
N MET A 31 8.53 -20.16 -5.03
CA MET A 31 7.69 -19.93 -6.21
C MET A 31 8.53 -19.80 -7.50
N GLY A 32 9.78 -19.38 -7.38
CA GLY A 32 10.62 -18.98 -8.50
C GLY A 32 10.38 -17.53 -8.94
N TYR A 33 11.35 -16.94 -9.63
CA TYR A 33 11.37 -15.50 -9.91
C TYR A 33 10.16 -14.99 -10.69
N GLN A 34 9.82 -15.63 -11.83
CA GLN A 34 8.73 -15.17 -12.68
C GLN A 34 7.38 -15.24 -11.95
N ALA A 35 7.09 -16.38 -11.30
CA ALA A 35 5.86 -16.54 -10.53
C ALA A 35 5.77 -15.55 -9.35
N ALA A 36 6.89 -15.21 -8.72
CA ALA A 36 6.93 -14.18 -7.68
C ALA A 36 6.61 -12.78 -8.24
N VAL A 37 7.11 -12.44 -9.43
CA VAL A 37 6.77 -11.18 -10.12
C VAL A 37 5.29 -11.13 -10.46
N ASP A 38 4.77 -12.18 -11.10
CA ASP A 38 3.36 -12.25 -11.49
C ASP A 38 2.45 -12.17 -10.26
N PHE A 39 2.80 -12.89 -9.18
CA PHE A 39 2.07 -12.81 -7.90
C PHE A 39 2.05 -11.39 -7.33
N LEU A 40 3.16 -10.66 -7.36
CA LEU A 40 3.23 -9.30 -6.82
C LEU A 40 2.41 -8.30 -7.65
N ILE A 41 2.37 -8.47 -8.98
CA ILE A 41 1.68 -7.56 -9.91
C ILE A 41 0.17 -7.85 -9.91
N ASP A 42 -0.21 -9.12 -10.03
CA ASP A 42 -1.59 -9.56 -10.22
C ASP A 42 -2.29 -9.90 -8.89
N SER A 43 -1.67 -9.62 -7.74
CA SER A 43 -2.31 -9.89 -6.45
C SER A 43 -3.62 -9.12 -6.35
N GLU A 44 -4.72 -9.87 -6.24
CA GLU A 44 -6.04 -9.35 -5.91
C GLU A 44 -6.26 -9.29 -4.39
N ASP A 45 -5.40 -9.92 -3.59
CA ASP A 45 -5.52 -10.00 -2.14
C ASP A 45 -5.57 -8.60 -1.50
N ASP A 46 -6.61 -8.33 -0.72
CA ASP A 46 -6.75 -7.09 0.06
C ASP A 46 -6.65 -7.35 1.57
N SER A 47 -6.19 -8.54 1.98
CA SER A 47 -6.02 -8.89 3.39
C SER A 47 -4.91 -8.09 4.06
N TRP A 48 -5.18 -7.72 5.30
CA TRP A 48 -4.32 -7.00 6.24
C TRP A 48 -4.93 -7.19 7.64
N VAL A 49 -4.31 -6.63 8.69
CA VAL A 49 -4.82 -6.77 10.08
C VAL A 49 -6.29 -6.33 10.26
N GLY A 50 -6.79 -5.49 9.36
CA GLY A 50 -8.19 -5.13 9.27
C GLY A 50 -8.56 -3.88 10.04
N GLU A 51 -9.55 -3.15 9.53
CA GLU A 51 -9.97 -1.87 10.09
C GLU A 51 -10.49 -2.01 11.52
N PHE A 52 -11.26 -3.06 11.81
CA PHE A 52 -11.79 -3.30 13.15
C PHE A 52 -10.70 -3.47 14.21
N MET A 53 -9.61 -4.16 13.87
CA MET A 53 -8.48 -4.34 14.79
C MET A 53 -7.78 -3.01 15.05
N VAL A 54 -7.49 -2.24 14.00
CA VAL A 54 -6.86 -0.92 14.14
C VAL A 54 -7.75 0.02 14.96
N ARG A 55 -9.04 0.12 14.63
CA ARG A 55 -9.97 0.99 15.36
C ARG A 55 -10.11 0.61 16.83
N ARG A 56 -10.01 -0.68 17.15
CA ARG A 56 -10.14 -1.18 18.52
C ARG A 56 -8.91 -0.84 19.38
N PHE A 57 -7.71 -0.93 18.81
CA PHE A 57 -6.46 -0.84 19.58
C PHE A 57 -5.71 0.49 19.41
N ASP A 58 -6.05 1.27 18.39
CA ASP A 58 -5.44 2.57 18.11
C ASP A 58 -6.54 3.65 18.05
N HIS A 59 -6.73 4.36 19.16
CA HIS A 59 -7.78 5.38 19.31
C HIS A 59 -7.61 6.55 18.33
N GLU A 60 -6.37 6.91 17.97
CA GLU A 60 -6.11 7.99 17.03
C GLU A 60 -6.47 7.55 15.61
N ALA A 61 -6.04 6.34 15.21
CA ALA A 61 -6.46 5.76 13.94
C ALA A 61 -7.98 5.51 13.87
N SER A 62 -8.63 5.24 15.01
CA SER A 62 -10.09 5.08 15.07
C SER A 62 -10.85 6.37 14.80
N GLY A 63 -10.31 7.50 15.25
CA GLY A 63 -10.92 8.81 15.03
C GLY A 63 -10.91 9.21 13.57
N MET A 64 -9.78 9.04 12.87
CA MET A 64 -9.54 9.55 11.49
C MET A 64 -9.91 11.04 11.28
N ILE A 65 -10.07 11.80 12.37
CA ILE A 65 -10.45 13.22 12.33
C ILE A 65 -9.24 14.04 11.86
N ASN A 66 -8.05 13.67 12.31
CA ASN A 66 -6.79 14.34 12.01
C ASN A 66 -5.95 13.56 10.99
N TYR A 67 -4.98 14.23 10.37
CA TYR A 67 -4.00 13.62 9.48
C TYR A 67 -3.29 12.39 10.08
N PRO A 68 -2.78 12.45 11.34
CA PRO A 68 -2.15 11.29 11.97
C PRO A 68 -3.05 10.05 12.03
N GLY A 69 -4.34 10.20 12.35
CA GLY A 69 -5.27 9.07 12.38
C GLY A 69 -5.38 8.36 11.02
N SER A 70 -5.51 9.14 9.94
CA SER A 70 -5.60 8.60 8.58
C SER A 70 -4.27 8.02 8.07
N ALA A 71 -3.14 8.60 8.46
CA ALA A 71 -1.83 8.04 8.16
C ALA A 71 -1.62 6.71 8.88
N ARG A 72 -2.03 6.61 10.16
CA ARG A 72 -1.86 5.40 10.99
C ARG A 72 -2.63 4.21 10.43
N ILE A 73 -3.89 4.37 10.02
CA ILE A 73 -4.66 3.27 9.44
C ILE A 73 -4.01 2.72 8.17
N TRP A 74 -3.44 3.59 7.32
CA TRP A 74 -2.73 3.14 6.13
C TRP A 74 -1.39 2.49 6.48
N LEU A 75 -0.66 3.00 7.48
CA LEU A 75 0.58 2.38 7.96
C LEU A 75 0.36 0.94 8.44
N TYR A 76 -0.67 0.68 9.25
CA TYR A 76 -1.01 -0.69 9.65
C TYR A 76 -1.24 -1.61 8.45
N ARG A 77 -1.90 -1.09 7.42
CA ARG A 77 -2.10 -1.84 6.19
C ARG A 77 -0.80 -2.08 5.43
N MET A 78 0.07 -1.07 5.28
CA MET A 78 1.37 -1.20 4.61
C MET A 78 2.26 -2.28 5.22
N ILE A 79 2.21 -2.45 6.56
CA ILE A 79 3.06 -3.43 7.27
C ILE A 79 2.43 -4.82 7.41
N THR A 80 1.11 -4.97 7.22
CA THR A 80 0.40 -6.26 7.43
C THR A 80 -0.27 -6.81 6.17
N THR A 81 -0.20 -6.10 5.05
CA THR A 81 -0.79 -6.54 3.78
C THR A 81 -0.04 -7.72 3.17
N ASN A 82 -0.77 -8.59 2.49
CA ASN A 82 -0.20 -9.59 1.59
C ASN A 82 0.07 -9.05 0.18
N SER A 83 -0.35 -7.82 -0.11
CA SER A 83 -0.19 -7.14 -1.42
C SER A 83 0.68 -5.89 -1.30
N PRO A 84 1.97 -6.02 -0.94
CA PRO A 84 2.81 -4.87 -0.61
C PRO A 84 3.11 -3.97 -1.81
N LEU A 85 3.17 -4.53 -3.03
CA LEU A 85 3.41 -3.73 -4.24
C LEU A 85 2.26 -2.74 -4.50
N ARG A 86 1.01 -3.16 -4.26
CA ARG A 86 -0.17 -2.31 -4.37
C ARG A 86 -0.02 -1.07 -3.49
N GLU A 87 0.28 -1.28 -2.22
CA GLU A 87 0.49 -0.20 -1.25
C GLU A 87 1.67 0.71 -1.61
N LYS A 88 2.77 0.12 -2.07
CA LYS A 88 3.97 0.86 -2.46
C LYS A 88 3.72 1.77 -3.66
N MET A 89 2.94 1.29 -4.62
CA MET A 89 2.49 2.11 -5.75
C MET A 89 1.49 3.19 -5.32
N THR A 90 0.60 2.90 -4.36
CA THR A 90 -0.29 3.94 -3.79
C THR A 90 0.55 5.04 -3.13
N LEU A 91 1.60 4.68 -2.41
CA LEU A 91 2.52 5.64 -1.80
C LEU A 91 3.25 6.48 -2.85
N PHE A 92 3.70 5.87 -3.95
CA PHE A 92 4.29 6.61 -5.06
C PHE A 92 3.34 7.69 -5.61
N TRP A 93 2.09 7.33 -5.91
CA TRP A 93 1.11 8.29 -6.44
C TRP A 93 0.70 9.35 -5.41
N HIS A 94 0.58 8.98 -4.14
CA HIS A 94 0.32 9.93 -3.06
C HIS A 94 1.43 10.98 -2.96
N GLN A 95 2.70 10.60 -3.07
CA GLN A 95 3.83 11.56 -3.05
C GLN A 95 3.83 12.49 -4.27
N LEU A 96 3.39 12.01 -5.43
CA LEU A 96 3.31 12.82 -6.65
C LEU A 96 2.15 13.83 -6.61
N PHE A 97 1.01 13.42 -6.05
CA PHE A 97 -0.20 14.23 -5.90
C PHE A 97 -0.43 14.61 -4.44
N ALA A 98 0.65 15.01 -3.77
CA ALA A 98 0.66 15.35 -2.36
C ALA A 98 -0.33 16.49 -2.07
N THR A 99 -1.34 16.19 -1.24
CA THR A 99 -2.22 17.18 -0.65
C THR A 99 -1.54 17.76 0.59
N GLY A 100 -1.43 19.09 0.66
CA GLY A 100 -0.81 19.75 1.82
C GLY A 100 -1.67 19.58 3.07
N ASP A 101 -1.07 19.08 4.15
CA ASP A 101 -1.73 18.83 5.44
C ASP A 101 -2.41 20.09 5.99
N ASP A 102 -1.75 21.25 5.88
CA ASP A 102 -2.27 22.56 6.32
C ASP A 102 -3.61 22.96 5.68
N LYS A 103 -3.99 22.31 4.57
CA LYS A 103 -5.24 22.58 3.84
C LYS A 103 -6.32 21.53 4.07
N VAL A 104 -6.02 20.42 4.76
CA VAL A 104 -6.96 19.31 4.96
C VAL A 104 -7.22 19.11 6.45
N ILE A 105 -8.21 19.85 6.96
CA ILE A 105 -8.63 19.79 8.37
C ILE A 105 -9.22 18.41 8.74
N ASN A 106 -9.68 17.64 7.74
CA ASN A 106 -10.37 16.37 7.95
C ASN A 106 -9.56 15.20 7.38
N GLY A 107 -8.99 14.39 8.27
CA GLY A 107 -8.24 13.18 7.91
C GLY A 107 -9.04 12.21 7.04
N ARG A 108 -10.37 12.18 7.13
CA ARG A 108 -11.21 11.29 6.32
C ARG A 108 -11.03 11.54 4.82
N VAL A 109 -10.85 12.79 4.40
CA VAL A 109 -10.62 13.13 2.98
C VAL A 109 -9.28 12.58 2.50
N LEU A 110 -8.24 12.61 3.34
CA LEU A 110 -6.95 11.99 3.02
C LEU A 110 -7.08 10.47 2.90
N HIS A 111 -7.85 9.84 3.79
CA HIS A 111 -8.12 8.42 3.71
C HIS A 111 -8.85 8.06 2.41
N GLU A 112 -9.88 8.81 2.03
CA GLU A 112 -10.62 8.62 0.78
C GLU A 112 -9.72 8.81 -0.45
N GLN A 113 -8.81 9.79 -0.43
CA GLN A 113 -7.82 10.00 -1.49
C GLN A 113 -6.86 8.79 -1.62
N ILE A 114 -6.37 8.26 -0.50
CA ILE A 114 -5.55 7.04 -0.49
C ILE A 114 -6.34 5.86 -1.07
N GLN A 115 -7.61 5.70 -0.68
CA GLN A 115 -8.48 4.65 -1.23
C GLN A 115 -8.65 4.78 -2.74
N MET A 116 -8.90 6.00 -3.23
CA MET A 116 -9.02 6.29 -4.66
C MET A 116 -7.75 5.89 -5.42
N PHE A 117 -6.56 6.24 -4.91
CA PHE A 117 -5.30 5.84 -5.56
C PHE A 117 -5.17 4.33 -5.64
N ARG A 118 -5.46 3.58 -4.56
CA ARG A 118 -5.39 2.10 -4.55
C ARG A 118 -6.25 1.47 -5.63
N THR A 119 -7.47 1.96 -5.83
CA THR A 119 -8.42 1.39 -6.81
C THR A 119 -7.99 1.65 -8.26
N ILE A 120 -7.23 2.71 -8.50
CA ILE A 120 -6.88 3.17 -9.87
C ILE A 120 -5.43 2.82 -10.25
N LEU A 121 -4.70 2.12 -9.39
CA LEU A 121 -3.29 1.75 -9.58
C LEU A 121 -2.92 1.13 -10.93
N GLY A 122 -3.81 0.34 -11.53
CA GLY A 122 -3.61 -0.28 -12.85
C GLY A 122 -4.29 0.47 -14.02
N GLY A 123 -4.90 1.62 -13.75
CA GLY A 123 -5.63 2.43 -14.72
C GLY A 123 -4.72 3.36 -15.52
N LYS A 124 -5.25 3.88 -16.63
CA LYS A 124 -4.60 4.96 -17.39
C LYS A 124 -4.55 6.27 -16.56
N LEU A 125 -3.55 7.10 -16.82
CA LEU A 125 -3.31 8.36 -16.10
C LEU A 125 -4.49 9.33 -16.17
N ASP A 126 -5.21 9.38 -17.30
CA ASP A 126 -6.43 10.17 -17.48
C ASP A 126 -7.51 9.83 -16.44
N ARG A 127 -7.73 8.53 -16.18
CA ARG A 127 -8.68 8.06 -15.17
C ARG A 127 -8.25 8.44 -13.76
N LEU A 128 -6.94 8.40 -13.48
CA LEU A 128 -6.39 8.84 -12.21
C LEU A 128 -6.65 10.33 -12.00
N LEU A 129 -6.35 11.17 -12.98
CA LEU A 129 -6.55 12.63 -12.90
C LEU A 129 -8.03 13.00 -12.73
N LEU A 130 -8.94 12.34 -13.48
CA LEU A 130 -10.38 12.55 -13.35
C LEU A 130 -10.92 12.18 -11.97
N SER A 131 -10.39 11.11 -11.37
CA SER A 131 -10.82 10.66 -10.05
C SER A 131 -10.25 11.54 -8.93
N LEU A 132 -9.03 12.03 -9.11
CA LEU A 132 -8.41 13.01 -8.21
C LEU A 132 -9.23 14.31 -8.17
N GLN A 133 -9.65 14.84 -9.33
CA GLN A 133 -10.50 16.04 -9.40
C GLN A 133 -11.79 15.89 -8.57
N ARG A 134 -12.41 14.71 -8.59
CA ARG A 134 -13.66 14.45 -7.87
C ARG A 134 -13.48 14.26 -6.36
N THR A 135 -12.28 13.87 -5.93
CA THR A 135 -11.96 13.58 -4.52
C THR A 135 -11.43 14.81 -3.77
N GLN A 136 -10.99 15.84 -4.51
CA GLN A 136 -10.45 17.10 -3.95
C GLN A 136 -11.47 18.24 -3.84
N LEU A 137 -12.71 18.04 -4.31
CA LEU A 137 -13.84 18.97 -4.19
C LEU A 137 -14.81 18.46 -3.13
#